data_AF-A0A2H6FFW2-F1
#
_entry.id   AF-A0A2H6FFW2-F1
#
_cell.length_a   1.000
_cell.length_b   1.000
_cell.length_c   1.000
_cell.angle_alpha   90.00
_cell.angle_beta   90.00
_cell.angle_gamma   90.00
#
_symmetry.space_group_name_H-M   'P 1'
#
loop_
_entity.id
_entity.type
_entity.pdbx_description
1 polymer ?
#
loop_
_entity_poly.entity_id
_entity_poly.type
_entity_poly.pdbx_seq_one_letter_code
_entity_poly.pdbx_strand_id
1 'polypeptide(L)'
;MNFNTKAVSKITGLSVRQIDYWDRTHFIKPSVREAAGYGSIRLYSFTDLIQMRVARTLLDKGISLQKIRKAITYLKKNMPEVEKPLSELRFLTDGETIFVLTRNKKKIIDTLKSVQVVFSIALGEIVEDLKGEVIALQKERKYEVTIRGKKYPVILHPDTEDGGYWVECPSLPGCASQGDTVEEALEMIKDAIEGHLEVLEEGRKSGKRIKKAS
;
A
#
# COMPACT_ATOMS: atom_id res chain seq x y z
N MET A 1 9.42 -0.43 -3.28
CA MET A 1 8.00 -0.82 -3.28
C MET A 1 7.18 0.44 -3.39
N ASN A 2 6.23 0.43 -4.31
CA ASN A 2 5.34 1.54 -4.54
C ASN A 2 3.90 1.12 -4.23
N PHE A 3 3.07 2.09 -3.89
CA PHE A 3 1.69 1.84 -3.48
C PHE A 3 0.76 2.76 -4.26
N ASN A 4 -0.24 2.21 -4.94
CA ASN A 4 -1.31 3.01 -5.51
C ASN A 4 -2.31 3.48 -4.45
N THR A 5 -3.23 4.36 -4.83
CA THR A 5 -4.24 4.94 -3.93
C THR A 5 -5.07 3.88 -3.19
N LYS A 6 -5.41 2.75 -3.83
CA LYS A 6 -6.18 1.67 -3.19
C LYS A 6 -5.33 0.97 -2.12
N ALA A 7 -4.07 0.66 -2.42
CA ALA A 7 -3.13 0.08 -1.46
C ALA A 7 -2.87 1.03 -0.27
N VAL A 8 -2.60 2.31 -0.56
CA VAL A 8 -2.45 3.35 0.48
C VAL A 8 -3.67 3.41 1.38
N SER A 9 -4.88 3.39 0.81
CA SER A 9 -6.13 3.41 1.59
C SER A 9 -6.25 2.19 2.50
N LYS A 10 -5.96 0.99 2.01
CA LYS A 10 -5.99 -0.25 2.82
C LYS A 10 -4.96 -0.25 3.94
N ILE A 11 -3.74 0.22 3.66
CA ILE A 11 -2.64 0.28 4.62
C ILE A 11 -2.97 1.39 5.63
N THR A 12 -2.92 2.65 5.21
CA THR A 12 -3.07 3.83 6.07
C THR A 12 -4.44 3.94 6.75
N GLY A 13 -5.45 3.24 6.22
CA GLY A 13 -6.87 3.29 6.56
C GLY A 13 -7.53 4.65 6.30
N LEU A 14 -6.86 5.54 5.57
CA LEU A 14 -7.47 6.75 5.02
C LEU A 14 -8.47 6.37 3.93
N SER A 15 -9.56 7.14 3.81
CA SER A 15 -10.43 7.01 2.64
C SER A 15 -9.72 7.48 1.37
N VAL A 16 -10.06 6.88 0.23
CA VAL A 16 -9.58 7.30 -1.09
C VAL A 16 -9.83 8.80 -1.34
N ARG A 17 -10.95 9.34 -0.82
CA ARG A 17 -11.28 10.77 -0.91
C ARG A 17 -10.32 11.65 -0.10
N GLN A 18 -9.90 11.21 1.09
CA GLN A 18 -8.90 11.94 1.88
C GLN A 18 -7.56 11.96 1.16
N ILE A 19 -7.13 10.82 0.60
CA ILE A 19 -5.87 10.72 -0.15
C ILE A 19 -5.90 11.64 -1.38
N ASP A 20 -6.97 11.60 -2.17
CA ASP A 20 -7.14 12.48 -3.34
C ASP A 20 -7.19 13.96 -2.95
N TYR A 21 -7.94 14.30 -1.89
CA TYR A 21 -7.98 15.67 -1.38
C TYR A 21 -6.59 16.15 -0.93
N TRP A 22 -5.83 15.32 -0.24
CA TRP A 22 -4.48 15.67 0.25
C TRP A 22 -3.49 15.89 -0.89
N ASP A 23 -3.55 15.07 -1.94
CA ASP A 23 -2.76 15.25 -3.16
C ASP A 23 -3.14 16.55 -3.88
N ARG A 24 -4.43 16.74 -4.20
CA ARG A 24 -4.93 17.94 -4.90
C ARG A 24 -4.65 19.24 -4.17
N THR A 25 -4.67 19.21 -2.84
CA THR A 25 -4.37 20.37 -1.99
C THR A 25 -2.90 20.45 -1.56
N HIS A 26 -2.01 19.67 -2.21
CA HIS A 26 -0.57 19.70 -2.02
C HIS A 26 -0.13 19.51 -0.55
N PHE A 27 -0.92 18.76 0.22
CA PHE A 27 -0.57 18.42 1.59
C PHE A 27 0.47 17.31 1.62
N ILE A 28 0.11 16.18 1.01
CA ILE A 28 0.98 15.02 0.82
C ILE A 28 0.72 14.54 -0.61
N LYS A 29 1.76 14.65 -1.45
CA LYS A 29 1.72 14.24 -2.85
C LYS A 29 2.41 12.87 -3.03
N PRO A 30 2.05 12.08 -4.05
CA PRO A 30 2.79 10.88 -4.39
C PRO A 30 4.22 11.25 -4.79
N SER A 31 5.22 10.68 -4.13
CA SER A 31 6.62 10.99 -4.43
C SER A 31 7.24 10.11 -5.51
N VAL A 32 6.57 9.05 -5.94
CA VAL A 32 7.10 8.11 -6.96
C VAL A 32 6.51 8.44 -8.34
N ARG A 33 5.18 8.55 -8.44
CA ARG A 33 4.51 8.92 -9.69
C ARG A 33 3.28 9.76 -9.40
N GLU A 34 3.27 10.99 -9.88
CA GLU A 34 2.10 11.86 -9.82
C GLU A 34 1.07 11.47 -10.89
N ALA A 35 -0.16 11.97 -10.74
CA ALA A 35 -1.17 11.85 -11.78
C ALA A 35 -0.77 12.70 -13.00
N ALA A 36 -0.77 12.09 -14.18
CA ALA A 36 -0.38 12.71 -15.45
C ALA A 36 -1.53 12.78 -16.48
N GLY A 37 -2.76 12.43 -16.08
CA GLY A 37 -3.95 12.44 -16.95
C GLY A 37 -4.96 11.35 -16.62
N TYR A 38 -5.96 11.18 -17.49
CA TYR A 38 -6.96 10.12 -17.35
C TYR A 38 -6.29 8.73 -17.38
N GLY A 39 -6.67 7.86 -16.43
CA GLY A 39 -6.10 6.51 -16.31
C GLY A 39 -4.69 6.44 -15.72
N SER A 40 -4.02 7.56 -15.44
CA SER A 40 -2.70 7.53 -14.80
C SER A 40 -2.79 7.08 -13.34
N ILE A 41 -1.89 6.17 -12.96
CA ILE A 41 -1.82 5.62 -11.60
C ILE A 41 -0.84 6.44 -10.77
N ARG A 42 -1.33 6.98 -9.64
CA ARG A 42 -0.49 7.59 -8.61
C ARG A 42 0.28 6.52 -7.86
N LEU A 43 1.58 6.72 -7.67
CA LEU A 43 2.42 5.84 -6.87
C LEU A 43 3.05 6.59 -5.70
N TYR A 44 2.83 6.06 -4.51
CA TYR A 44 3.31 6.58 -3.24
C TYR A 44 4.48 5.72 -2.74
N SER A 45 5.47 6.37 -2.13
CA SER A 45 6.58 5.69 -1.45
C SER A 45 6.17 5.28 -0.04
N PHE A 46 6.92 4.37 0.59
CA PHE A 46 6.74 4.05 2.01
C PHE A 46 6.85 5.29 2.91
N THR A 47 7.71 6.24 2.57
CA THR A 47 7.81 7.52 3.29
C THR A 47 6.52 8.34 3.21
N ASP A 48 5.80 8.29 2.09
CA ASP A 48 4.51 8.97 1.96
C ASP A 48 3.45 8.31 2.85
N LEU A 49 3.45 6.97 2.95
CA LEU A 49 2.58 6.23 3.88
C LEU A 49 2.81 6.64 5.33
N ILE A 50 4.08 6.82 5.74
CA ILE A 50 4.43 7.31 7.09
C ILE A 50 3.84 8.70 7.33
N GLN A 51 4.07 9.64 6.41
CA GLN A 51 3.52 10.99 6.53
C GLN A 51 1.99 10.97 6.63
N MET A 52 1.34 10.10 5.83
CA MET A 52 -0.10 9.94 5.85
C MET A 52 -0.62 9.36 7.16
N ARG A 53 0.03 8.33 7.70
CA ARG A 53 -0.35 7.73 8.99
C ARG A 53 -0.18 8.73 10.14
N VAL A 54 0.93 9.46 10.18
CA VAL A 54 1.14 10.50 11.22
C VAL A 54 0.11 11.61 11.12
N ALA A 55 -0.17 12.11 9.91
CA ALA A 55 -1.22 13.11 9.71
C ALA A 55 -2.60 12.59 10.13
N ARG A 56 -2.92 11.33 9.79
CA ARG A 56 -4.15 10.68 10.24
C ARG A 56 -4.23 10.60 11.76
N THR A 57 -3.18 10.12 12.42
CA THR A 57 -3.13 10.02 13.88
C THR A 57 -3.35 11.37 14.55
N LEU A 58 -2.79 12.46 14.00
CA LEU A 58 -3.03 13.81 14.49
C LEU A 58 -4.50 14.23 14.32
N LEU A 59 -5.11 13.94 13.17
CA LEU A 59 -6.54 14.20 12.93
C LEU A 59 -7.43 13.42 13.90
N ASP A 60 -7.13 12.15 14.14
CA ASP A 60 -7.87 11.28 15.07
C ASP A 60 -7.74 11.76 16.54
N LYS A 61 -6.67 12.51 16.86
CA LYS A 61 -6.47 13.20 18.14
C LYS A 61 -7.13 14.59 18.21
N GLY A 62 -7.90 14.98 17.20
CA GLY A 62 -8.66 16.23 17.16
C GLY A 62 -7.92 17.42 16.55
N ILE A 63 -6.68 17.25 16.10
CA ILE A 63 -5.92 18.33 15.48
C ILE A 63 -6.40 18.55 14.06
N SER A 64 -6.88 19.76 13.75
CA SER A 64 -7.36 20.07 12.41
C SER A 64 -6.24 20.04 11.35
N LEU A 65 -6.58 19.67 10.12
CA LEU A 65 -5.63 19.62 9.00
C LEU A 65 -4.90 20.96 8.79
N GLN A 66 -5.59 22.08 9.03
CA GLN A 66 -5.01 23.42 8.90
C GLN A 66 -3.92 23.67 9.96
N LYS A 67 -4.09 23.18 11.18
CA LYS A 67 -3.07 23.26 12.24
C LYS A 67 -1.86 22.40 11.89
N ILE A 68 -2.09 21.19 11.37
CA ILE A 68 -1.00 20.32 10.87
C ILE A 68 -0.20 21.03 9.78
N ARG A 69 -0.88 21.63 8.80
CA ARG A 69 -0.22 22.42 7.74
C ARG A 69 0.61 23.57 8.29
N LYS A 70 0.04 24.37 9.20
CA LYS A 70 0.76 25.49 9.84
C LYS A 70 2.02 25.01 10.57
N ALA A 71 1.94 23.89 11.28
CA ALA A 71 3.08 23.29 11.95
C ALA A 71 4.17 22.84 10.95
N ILE A 72 3.80 22.17 9.86
CA ILE A 72 4.75 21.76 8.82
C ILE A 72 5.39 22.99 8.16
N THR A 73 4.61 24.02 7.83
CA THR A 73 5.14 25.28 7.27
C THR A 73 6.13 25.94 8.22
N TYR A 74 5.81 25.97 9.52
CA TYR A 74 6.73 26.47 10.55
C TYR A 74 8.02 25.65 10.60
N LEU A 75 7.94 24.32 10.59
CA LEU A 75 9.11 23.44 10.63
C LEU A 75 9.99 23.64 9.40
N LYS A 76 9.43 23.63 8.19
CA LYS A 76 10.19 23.86 6.96
C LYS A 76 10.89 25.23 6.94
N LYS A 77 10.29 26.26 7.56
CA LYS A 77 10.88 27.60 7.65
C LYS A 77 12.03 27.67 8.67
N ASN A 78 11.92 26.96 9.79
CA ASN A 78 12.86 27.09 10.92
C ASN A 78 13.86 25.92 11.04
N MET A 79 13.60 24.81 10.35
CA MET A 79 14.41 23.59 10.26
C MET A 79 14.43 23.12 8.80
N PRO A 80 15.01 23.91 7.88
CA PRO A 80 15.01 23.62 6.44
C PRO A 80 15.71 22.31 6.08
N GLU A 81 16.57 21.78 6.96
CA GLU A 81 17.21 20.48 6.84
C GLU A 81 16.24 19.29 6.94
N VAL A 82 15.03 19.52 7.45
CA VAL A 82 13.99 18.49 7.57
C VAL A 82 13.03 18.60 6.39
N GLU A 83 13.23 17.75 5.38
CA GLU A 83 12.45 17.80 4.13
C GLU A 83 11.01 17.31 4.31
N LYS A 84 10.83 16.20 5.04
CA LYS A 84 9.54 15.55 5.31
C LYS A 84 9.29 15.44 6.83
N PRO A 85 8.89 16.54 7.50
CA PRO A 85 8.76 16.56 8.96
C PRO A 85 7.90 15.46 9.56
N LEU A 86 6.79 15.10 8.89
CA LEU A 86 5.87 14.07 9.39
C LEU A 86 6.49 12.65 9.38
N SER A 87 7.53 12.39 8.60
CA SER A 87 8.23 11.10 8.56
C SER A 87 9.60 11.10 9.24
N GLU A 88 10.08 12.26 9.71
CA GLU A 88 11.43 12.41 10.28
C GLU A 88 11.43 12.80 11.75
N LEU A 89 10.35 13.43 12.23
CA LEU A 89 10.26 13.99 13.57
C LEU A 89 9.24 13.25 14.44
N ARG A 90 9.44 13.32 15.76
CA ARG A 90 8.49 12.82 16.76
C ARG A 90 7.63 13.98 17.26
N PHE A 91 6.32 13.77 17.33
CA PHE A 91 5.36 14.82 17.67
C PHE A 91 4.75 14.59 19.04
N LEU A 92 4.47 15.67 19.77
CA LEU A 92 3.57 15.66 20.92
C LEU A 92 2.38 16.56 20.62
N THR A 93 1.22 16.28 21.21
CA THR A 93 0.05 17.14 21.07
C THR A 93 -0.86 17.05 22.28
N ASP A 94 -1.44 18.18 22.67
CA ASP A 94 -2.48 18.28 23.69
C ASP A 94 -3.91 18.27 23.08
N GLY A 95 -4.02 17.98 21.77
CA GLY A 95 -5.28 18.06 21.02
C GLY A 95 -5.58 19.46 20.46
N GLU A 96 -4.83 20.48 20.86
CA GLU A 96 -4.95 21.84 20.33
C GLU A 96 -3.70 22.32 19.56
N THR A 97 -2.51 21.94 20.04
CA THR A 97 -1.20 22.39 19.58
C THR A 97 -0.32 21.18 19.24
N ILE A 98 0.58 21.35 18.26
CA ILE A 98 1.58 20.35 17.88
C ILE A 98 2.96 20.83 18.36
N PHE A 99 3.64 19.97 19.11
CA PHE A 99 5.02 20.15 19.54
C PHE A 99 5.91 19.08 18.89
N VAL A 100 7.21 19.35 18.81
CA VAL A 100 8.18 18.45 18.18
C VAL A 100 9.31 18.13 19.14
N LEU A 101 9.56 16.83 19.37
CA LEU A 101 10.73 16.33 20.06
C LEU A 101 11.96 16.45 19.16
N THR A 102 12.89 17.34 19.55
CA THR A 102 14.23 17.42 18.94
C THR A 102 15.27 16.84 19.88
N ARG A 103 16.47 16.53 19.37
CA ARG A 103 17.60 16.06 20.21
C ARG A 103 17.99 17.07 21.30
N ASN A 104 17.60 18.34 21.15
CA ASN A 104 17.82 19.39 22.14
C ASN A 104 16.66 19.45 23.15
N LYS A 105 16.85 18.82 24.32
CA LYS A 105 15.83 18.60 25.37
C LYS A 105 15.27 19.87 26.03
N LYS A 106 15.82 21.06 25.79
CA LYS A 106 15.54 22.27 26.59
C LYS A 106 14.21 23.00 26.28
N LYS A 107 13.47 22.67 25.22
CA LYS A 107 12.30 23.49 24.81
C LYS A 107 10.92 22.87 25.12
N ILE A 108 10.86 21.59 25.46
CA ILE A 108 9.60 20.82 25.48
C ILE A 108 9.09 20.60 26.92
N ILE A 109 9.98 20.76 27.90
CA ILE A 109 9.72 20.42 29.30
C ILE A 109 9.12 21.62 30.07
N ASP A 110 9.43 22.87 29.70
CA ASP A 110 9.04 24.02 30.53
C ASP A 110 7.58 24.48 30.35
N THR A 111 6.93 24.10 29.25
CA THR A 111 5.54 24.46 28.93
C THR A 111 4.48 23.48 29.44
N LEU A 112 4.86 22.29 29.92
CA LEU A 112 3.94 21.25 30.40
C LEU A 112 3.58 21.38 31.90
N LYS A 113 3.75 22.57 32.48
CA LYS A 113 3.68 22.81 33.94
C LYS A 113 2.28 22.89 34.54
N SER A 114 1.21 22.68 33.77
CA SER A 114 -0.17 22.60 34.26
C SER A 114 -0.79 21.27 33.82
N VAL A 115 -1.74 20.75 34.60
CA VAL A 115 -2.37 19.41 34.44
C VAL A 115 -3.04 19.27 33.07
N GLN A 116 -2.25 18.97 32.04
CA GLN A 116 -2.68 18.84 30.65
C GLN A 116 -2.24 17.48 30.12
N VAL A 117 -3.18 16.72 29.60
CA VAL A 117 -2.90 15.42 29.00
C VAL A 117 -2.26 15.65 27.63
N VAL A 118 -1.01 15.19 27.47
CA VAL A 118 -0.27 15.31 26.21
C VAL A 118 -0.06 13.92 25.62
N PHE A 119 -0.46 13.79 24.35
CA PHE A 119 -0.28 12.60 23.54
C PHE A 119 1.07 12.65 22.85
N SER A 120 1.87 11.60 22.99
CA SER A 120 3.09 11.40 22.19
C SER A 120 2.78 10.55 20.98
N ILE A 121 3.19 11.00 19.79
CA ILE A 121 3.16 10.21 18.56
C ILE A 121 4.55 9.64 18.34
N ALA A 122 4.71 8.37 18.68
CA ALA A 122 5.93 7.62 18.48
C ALA A 122 6.04 7.20 17.01
N LEU A 123 6.86 7.92 16.25
CA LEU A 123 7.11 7.61 14.83
C LEU A 123 7.57 6.16 14.61
N GLY A 124 8.37 5.60 15.53
CA GLY A 124 8.88 4.24 15.43
C GLY A 124 7.76 3.18 15.44
N GLU A 125 6.78 3.33 16.33
CA GLU A 125 5.63 2.40 16.42
C GLU A 125 4.81 2.44 15.11
N ILE A 126 4.53 3.65 14.61
CA ILE A 126 3.85 3.84 13.33
C ILE A 126 4.60 3.16 12.17
N VAL A 127 5.93 3.25 12.15
CA VAL A 127 6.74 2.62 11.11
C VAL A 127 6.67 1.10 11.17
N GLU A 128 6.76 0.51 12.36
CA GLU A 128 6.65 -0.94 12.53
C GLU A 128 5.25 -1.46 12.19
N ASP A 129 4.19 -0.75 12.62
CA ASP A 129 2.81 -1.08 12.26
C ASP A 129 2.59 -1.05 10.75
N LEU A 130 3.07 0.01 10.08
CA LEU A 130 2.98 0.16 8.63
C LEU A 130 3.74 -0.95 7.89
N LYS A 131 4.93 -1.34 8.36
CA LYS A 131 5.65 -2.49 7.79
C LYS A 131 4.83 -3.76 7.90
N GLY A 132 4.21 -4.01 9.06
CA GLY A 132 3.33 -5.15 9.28
C GLY A 132 2.15 -5.20 8.31
N GLU A 133 1.46 -4.07 8.13
CA GLU A 133 0.34 -3.95 7.18
C GLU A 133 0.77 -4.13 5.72
N VAL A 134 1.93 -3.59 5.32
CA VAL A 134 2.50 -3.78 3.98
C VAL A 134 2.77 -5.25 3.72
N ILE A 135 3.44 -5.93 4.65
CA ILE A 135 3.72 -7.38 4.55
C ILE A 135 2.41 -8.17 4.45
N ALA A 136 1.43 -7.84 5.29
CA ALA A 136 0.13 -8.50 5.28
C ALA A 136 -0.62 -8.30 3.96
N LEU A 137 -0.54 -7.10 3.37
CA LEU A 137 -1.22 -6.78 2.11
C LEU A 137 -0.58 -7.49 0.91
N GLN A 138 0.75 -7.65 0.91
CA GLN A 138 1.49 -8.30 -0.18
C GLN A 138 1.54 -9.82 -0.08
N LYS A 139 1.09 -10.40 1.03
CA LYS A 139 1.13 -11.83 1.25
C LYS A 139 0.29 -12.57 0.19
N GLU A 140 0.95 -13.50 -0.49
CA GLU A 140 0.29 -14.42 -1.43
C GLU A 140 -0.80 -15.23 -0.74
N ARG A 141 -1.83 -15.59 -1.49
CA ARG A 141 -2.96 -16.39 -1.02
C ARG A 141 -3.08 -17.63 -1.89
N LYS A 142 -3.25 -18.78 -1.24
CA LYS A 142 -3.39 -20.06 -1.92
C LYS A 142 -4.87 -20.42 -2.00
N TYR A 143 -5.32 -20.73 -3.20
CA TYR A 143 -6.66 -21.20 -3.48
C TYR A 143 -6.61 -22.54 -4.23
N GLU A 144 -7.75 -23.18 -4.35
CA GLU A 144 -7.93 -24.38 -5.16
C GLU A 144 -9.12 -24.14 -6.08
N VAL A 145 -8.93 -24.39 -7.38
CA VAL A 145 -9.98 -24.30 -8.40
C VAL A 145 -10.25 -25.69 -8.97
N THR A 146 -11.48 -25.95 -9.40
CA THR A 146 -11.87 -27.25 -9.96
C THR A 146 -12.21 -27.11 -11.43
N ILE A 147 -11.49 -27.85 -12.29
CA ILE A 147 -11.66 -27.88 -13.75
C ILE A 147 -11.85 -29.33 -14.18
N ARG A 148 -12.93 -29.63 -14.91
CA ARG A 148 -13.27 -30.99 -15.40
C ARG A 148 -13.20 -32.05 -14.28
N GLY A 149 -13.65 -31.70 -13.08
CA GLY A 149 -13.64 -32.58 -11.89
C GLY A 149 -12.28 -32.78 -11.22
N LYS A 150 -11.21 -32.12 -11.70
CA LYS A 150 -9.87 -32.14 -11.10
C LYS A 150 -9.56 -30.83 -10.40
N LYS A 151 -8.89 -30.92 -9.26
CA LYS A 151 -8.48 -29.78 -8.44
C LYS A 151 -7.08 -29.31 -8.84
N TYR A 152 -6.92 -28.00 -8.95
CA TYR A 152 -5.66 -27.34 -9.28
C TYR A 152 -5.35 -26.29 -8.22
N PRO A 153 -4.17 -26.35 -7.57
CA PRO A 153 -3.74 -25.27 -6.69
C PRO A 153 -3.45 -24.02 -7.53
N VAL A 154 -3.86 -22.86 -7.02
CA VAL A 154 -3.50 -21.57 -7.62
C VAL A 154 -2.97 -20.63 -6.53
N ILE A 155 -1.99 -19.82 -6.90
CA ILE A 155 -1.37 -18.83 -6.01
C ILE A 155 -1.76 -17.45 -6.53
N LEU A 156 -2.44 -16.68 -5.69
CA LEU A 156 -2.88 -15.32 -5.97
C LEU A 156 -1.91 -14.33 -5.32
N HIS A 157 -1.48 -13.37 -6.11
CA HIS A 157 -0.46 -12.40 -5.78
C HIS A 157 -1.04 -10.98 -5.91
N PRO A 158 -1.15 -10.23 -4.81
CA PRO A 158 -1.64 -8.85 -4.84
C PRO A 158 -0.66 -7.93 -5.58
N ASP A 159 -1.16 -7.05 -6.45
CA ASP A 159 -0.36 -6.00 -7.07
C ASP A 159 -0.62 -4.67 -6.36
N THR A 160 0.39 -4.15 -5.65
CA THR A 160 0.28 -2.88 -4.94
C THR A 160 0.57 -1.66 -5.81
N GLU A 161 1.15 -1.84 -7.00
CA GLU A 161 1.50 -0.77 -7.92
C GLU A 161 0.37 -0.53 -8.92
N ASP A 162 -0.01 -1.56 -9.69
CA ASP A 162 -1.08 -1.44 -10.68
C ASP A 162 -2.46 -1.68 -10.05
N GLY A 163 -2.51 -2.44 -8.95
CA GLY A 163 -3.75 -2.82 -8.30
C GLY A 163 -4.28 -4.15 -8.82
N GLY A 164 -5.25 -4.70 -8.09
CA GLY A 164 -5.81 -6.02 -8.42
C GLY A 164 -4.88 -7.16 -8.00
N TYR A 165 -4.95 -8.25 -8.74
CA TYR A 165 -4.25 -9.49 -8.45
C TYR A 165 -3.85 -10.19 -9.73
N TRP A 166 -2.64 -10.76 -9.75
CA TRP A 166 -2.28 -11.80 -10.70
C TRP A 166 -2.34 -13.16 -10.01
N VAL A 167 -2.56 -14.21 -10.79
CA VAL A 167 -2.74 -15.57 -10.28
C VAL A 167 -2.05 -16.56 -11.20
N GLU A 168 -1.47 -17.60 -10.63
CA GLU A 168 -0.80 -18.67 -11.37
C GLU A 168 -1.19 -20.05 -10.86
N CYS A 169 -1.12 -21.04 -11.75
CA CYS A 169 -1.26 -22.44 -11.41
C CYS A 169 0.13 -23.10 -11.39
N PRO A 170 0.77 -23.33 -10.23
CA PRO A 170 2.09 -23.94 -10.16
C PRO A 170 2.14 -25.37 -10.73
N SER A 171 0.99 -26.06 -10.79
CA SER A 171 0.90 -27.38 -11.42
C SER A 171 0.91 -27.35 -12.95
N LEU A 172 0.71 -26.18 -13.55
CA LEU A 172 0.72 -25.94 -15.00
C LEU A 172 1.65 -24.76 -15.31
N PRO A 173 2.97 -25.00 -15.40
CA PRO A 173 3.95 -23.93 -15.60
C PRO A 173 3.61 -23.03 -16.79
N GLY A 174 3.60 -21.71 -16.57
CA GLY A 174 3.23 -20.71 -17.58
C GLY A 174 1.73 -20.44 -17.68
N CYS A 175 0.88 -21.13 -16.92
CA CYS A 175 -0.54 -20.81 -16.81
C CYS A 175 -0.76 -19.75 -15.73
N ALA A 176 -0.99 -18.51 -16.16
CA ALA A 176 -1.27 -17.37 -15.30
C ALA A 176 -2.39 -16.50 -15.88
N SER A 177 -3.01 -15.69 -15.02
CA SER A 177 -4.07 -14.75 -15.36
C SER A 177 -4.10 -13.56 -14.39
N GLN A 178 -5.01 -12.60 -14.57
CA GLN A 178 -5.13 -11.40 -13.73
C GLN A 178 -6.61 -11.00 -13.56
N GLY A 179 -6.92 -10.28 -12.48
CA GLY A 179 -8.21 -9.62 -12.28
C GLY A 179 -8.12 -8.47 -11.26
N ASP A 180 -9.10 -7.55 -11.28
CA ASP A 180 -9.18 -6.43 -10.33
C ASP A 180 -9.62 -6.89 -8.93
N THR A 181 -10.34 -8.01 -8.88
CA THR A 181 -10.81 -8.65 -7.64
C THR A 181 -10.27 -10.07 -7.51
N VAL A 182 -10.38 -10.63 -6.29
CA VAL A 182 -9.97 -12.02 -6.03
C VAL A 182 -10.85 -12.96 -6.85
N GLU A 183 -12.15 -12.70 -6.83
CA GLU A 183 -13.18 -13.48 -7.51
C GLU A 183 -12.94 -13.49 -9.02
N GLU A 184 -12.75 -12.31 -9.61
CA GLU A 184 -12.45 -12.17 -11.03
C GLU A 184 -11.14 -12.87 -11.40
N ALA A 185 -10.06 -12.67 -10.65
CA ALA A 185 -8.79 -13.35 -10.93
C ALA A 185 -8.95 -14.88 -10.89
N LEU A 186 -9.71 -15.40 -9.92
CA LEU A 186 -10.00 -16.83 -9.79
C LEU A 186 -10.93 -17.37 -10.89
N GLU A 187 -11.81 -16.54 -11.46
CA GLU A 187 -12.58 -16.91 -12.66
C GLU A 187 -11.68 -16.94 -13.89
N MET A 188 -10.90 -15.88 -14.10
CA MET A 188 -10.00 -15.74 -15.25
C MET A 188 -8.91 -16.83 -15.31
N ILE A 189 -8.43 -17.34 -14.17
CA ILE A 189 -7.46 -18.46 -14.17
C ILE A 189 -8.12 -19.80 -14.49
N LYS A 190 -9.41 -19.99 -14.21
CA LYS A 190 -10.11 -21.23 -14.58
C LYS A 190 -10.15 -21.40 -16.10
N ASP A 191 -10.49 -20.33 -16.80
CA ASP A 191 -10.52 -20.30 -18.27
C ASP A 191 -9.11 -20.53 -18.85
N ALA A 192 -8.09 -19.92 -18.25
CA ALA A 192 -6.70 -20.12 -18.65
C ALA A 192 -6.22 -21.56 -18.44
N ILE A 193 -6.60 -22.20 -17.33
CA ILE A 193 -6.29 -23.62 -17.06
C ILE A 193 -7.00 -24.51 -18.07
N GLU A 194 -8.28 -24.25 -18.36
CA GLU A 194 -9.03 -25.02 -19.35
C GLU A 194 -8.37 -24.98 -20.73
N GLY A 195 -8.07 -23.78 -21.24
CA GLY A 195 -7.39 -23.63 -22.52
C GLY A 195 -6.00 -24.27 -22.53
N HIS A 196 -5.25 -24.20 -21.43
CA HIS A 196 -3.94 -24.84 -21.33
C HIS A 196 -4.02 -26.38 -21.40
N LEU A 197 -5.04 -26.99 -20.78
CA LEU A 197 -5.23 -28.44 -20.82
C LEU A 197 -5.59 -28.94 -22.23
N GLU A 198 -6.36 -28.16 -22.99
CA GLU A 198 -6.72 -28.50 -24.38
C GLU A 198 -5.48 -28.59 -25.28
N VAL A 199 -4.58 -27.61 -25.19
CA VAL A 199 -3.32 -27.60 -25.94
C VAL A 199 -2.44 -28.82 -25.60
N LEU A 200 -2.38 -29.20 -24.31
CA LEU A 200 -1.62 -30.39 -23.88
C LEU A 200 -2.22 -31.70 -24.43
N GLU A 201 -3.53 -31.79 -24.55
CA GLU A 201 -4.22 -32.94 -25.15
C GLU A 201 -3.98 -33.01 -26.66
N GLU A 202 -3.99 -31.88 -27.37
CA GLU A 202 -3.68 -31.79 -28.80
C GLU A 202 -2.21 -32.16 -29.10
N GLY A 203 -1.27 -31.70 -28.29
CA GLY A 203 0.15 -32.06 -28.39
C GLY A 203 0.38 -33.56 -28.22
N ARG A 204 -0.32 -34.20 -27.27
CA ARG A 204 -0.28 -35.67 -27.09
C ARG A 204 -0.87 -36.45 -28.26
N LYS A 205 -1.92 -35.93 -28.90
CA LYS A 205 -2.53 -36.55 -30.09
C LYS A 205 -1.64 -36.41 -31.32
N SER A 206 -0.90 -35.29 -31.43
CA SER A 206 0.00 -35.00 -32.55
C SER A 206 1.33 -35.77 -32.51
N GLY A 207 1.81 -36.13 -31.32
CA GLY A 207 3.07 -36.88 -31.12
C GLY A 207 3.05 -38.38 -31.44
N LYS A 208 1.91 -38.98 -31.85
CA LYS A 208 1.79 -40.43 -32.12
C LYS A 208 2.02 -40.86 -33.58
N ARG A 209 2.52 -40.00 -34.45
CA ARG A 209 2.68 -40.27 -35.90
C ARG A 209 4.15 -40.22 -36.38
N ILE A 210 5.04 -40.98 -35.75
CA ILE A 210 6.29 -41.40 -36.39
C ILE A 210 6.44 -42.91 -36.17
N LYS A 211 5.76 -43.71 -37.00
CA LYS A 211 6.06 -45.14 -37.12
C LYS A 211 7.39 -45.26 -37.88
N LYS A 212 8.35 -45.96 -37.28
CA LYS A 212 9.58 -46.43 -37.93
C LYS A 212 9.22 -47.15 -39.23
N ALA A 213 9.83 -46.72 -40.33
CA ALA A 213 9.94 -47.53 -41.54
C ALA A 213 11.21 -48.39 -41.42
N SER A 214 11.04 -49.71 -41.36
CA SER A 214 12.04 -50.72 -41.67
C SER A 214 11.30 -51.92 -42.24
#